data_AF-A0A522WQJ7-F1
#
_entry.id   AF-A0A522WQJ7-F1
#
_cell.length_a   1.000
_cell.length_b   1.000
_cell.length_c   1.000
_cell.angle_alpha   90.00
_cell.angle_beta   90.00
_cell.angle_gamma   90.00
#
_symmetry.space_group_name_H-M   'P 1'
#
loop_
_entity.id
_entity.type
_entity.pdbx_description
1 polymer ?
#
loop_
_entity_poly.entity_id
_entity_poly.type
_entity_poly.pdbx_seq_one_letter_code
_entity_poly.pdbx_strand_id
1 'polypeptide(L)'
;MKKLFFMLLILLASSVHAAEVFKCQLASGKTVYQSTPCQSAVKQQAIEIQDSDPHKVAEEEAKLKAWKEDFTARKEATIKAEKELQAERDRRASVEALQKSADYEQQQAFEEKRQADALEQQRMQSPALILPSYGYQAPPIYPSYTHHRHNIQGKTFPNTQQPGQPEPTTGKNKDDNSHTNSIFKWE
;
A
#
# COMPACT_ATOMS: atom_id res chain seq x y z
N MET A 1 42.81 26.16 -8.36
CA MET A 1 41.76 25.12 -8.40
C MET A 1 41.74 24.31 -9.70
N LYS A 2 41.83 24.90 -10.90
CA LYS A 2 41.77 24.18 -12.20
C LYS A 2 42.85 23.09 -12.41
N LYS A 3 44.05 23.27 -11.86
CA LYS A 3 45.17 22.31 -12.00
C LYS A 3 44.93 21.00 -11.22
N LEU A 4 44.19 21.05 -10.11
CA LEU A 4 43.83 19.86 -9.33
C LEU A 4 42.78 19.01 -10.06
N PHE A 5 41.85 19.65 -10.77
CA PHE A 5 40.86 18.96 -11.59
C PHE A 5 41.50 18.18 -12.75
N PHE A 6 42.52 18.74 -13.39
CA PHE A 6 43.27 18.05 -14.46
C PHE A 6 44.06 16.84 -13.93
N MET A 7 44.71 16.97 -12.76
CA MET A 7 45.43 15.84 -12.15
C MET A 7 44.48 14.72 -11.73
N LEU A 8 43.30 15.05 -11.19
CA LEU A 8 42.28 14.07 -10.85
C LEU A 8 41.74 13.34 -12.10
N LEU A 9 41.52 14.08 -13.19
CA LEU A 9 41.03 13.52 -14.45
C LEU A 9 42.03 12.53 -15.09
N ILE A 10 43.33 12.83 -15.02
CA ILE A 10 44.40 11.96 -15.55
C ILE A 10 44.51 10.68 -14.71
N LEU A 11 44.34 10.78 -13.39
CA LEU A 11 44.37 9.60 -12.50
C LEU A 11 43.17 8.66 -12.71
N LEU A 12 41.99 9.20 -13.03
CA LEU A 12 40.80 8.40 -13.36
C LEU A 12 40.85 7.79 -14.76
N ALA A 13 41.60 8.37 -15.70
CA ALA A 13 41.73 7.83 -17.06
C ALA A 13 42.60 6.55 -17.11
N SER A 14 43.55 6.38 -16.18
CA SER A 14 44.43 5.20 -16.12
C SER A 14 43.75 3.90 -15.68
N SER A 15 42.51 3.94 -15.17
CA SER A 15 41.75 2.75 -14.75
C SER A 15 40.94 2.07 -15.86
N VAL A 16 41.02 2.55 -17.11
CA VAL A 16 40.43 1.87 -18.28
C VAL A 16 41.44 0.88 -18.86
N HIS A 17 41.94 -0.04 -18.05
CA HIS A 17 42.52 -1.28 -18.59
C HIS A 17 41.35 -2.25 -18.73
N ALA A 18 41.15 -2.76 -19.94
CA ALA A 18 40.11 -3.73 -20.28
C ALA A 18 39.99 -4.78 -19.17
N ALA A 19 38.78 -4.98 -18.66
CA ALA A 19 38.50 -5.83 -17.50
C ALA A 19 38.61 -7.31 -17.89
N GLU A 20 39.83 -7.78 -18.15
CA GLU A 20 40.12 -9.19 -18.33
C GLU A 20 39.94 -9.90 -16.98
N VAL A 21 39.02 -10.86 -16.92
CA VAL A 21 38.83 -11.70 -15.73
C VAL A 21 39.63 -12.97 -15.92
N PHE A 22 40.63 -13.18 -15.08
CA PHE A 22 41.48 -14.37 -15.12
C PHE A 22 40.90 -15.45 -14.22
N LYS A 23 40.72 -16.65 -14.77
CA LYS A 23 40.41 -17.86 -14.00
C LYS A 23 41.72 -18.50 -13.52
N CYS A 24 42.01 -18.38 -12.23
CA CYS A 24 43.18 -18.97 -11.60
C CYS A 24 42.84 -20.33 -10.99
N GLN A 25 43.56 -21.40 -11.38
CA GLN A 25 43.56 -22.66 -10.63
C GLN A 25 44.78 -22.73 -9.71
N LEU A 26 44.53 -22.73 -8.39
CA LEU A 26 45.57 -22.89 -7.38
C LEU A 26 46.00 -24.36 -7.28
N ALA A 27 47.22 -24.61 -6.83
CA ALA A 27 47.75 -25.96 -6.60
C ALA A 27 46.91 -26.79 -5.60
N SER A 28 46.11 -26.13 -4.75
CA SER A 28 45.14 -26.75 -3.84
C SER A 28 43.85 -27.24 -4.52
N GLY A 29 43.71 -27.04 -5.83
CA GLY A 29 42.49 -27.39 -6.60
C GLY A 29 41.39 -26.33 -6.55
N LYS A 30 41.54 -25.26 -5.76
CA LYS A 30 40.57 -24.16 -5.67
C LYS A 30 40.66 -23.25 -6.91
N THR A 31 39.50 -22.89 -7.48
CA THR A 31 39.41 -21.91 -8.57
C THR A 31 39.04 -20.53 -8.03
N VAL A 32 39.77 -19.49 -8.44
CA VAL A 32 39.51 -18.09 -8.05
C VAL A 32 39.49 -17.22 -9.30
N TYR A 33 38.50 -16.33 -9.42
CA TYR A 33 38.40 -15.35 -10.50
C TYR A 33 38.97 -14.03 -10.01
N GLN A 34 39.94 -13.46 -10.73
CA GLN A 34 40.60 -12.21 -10.35
C GLN A 34 40.76 -11.30 -11.57
N SER A 35 40.73 -9.99 -11.36
CA SER A 35 41.04 -8.98 -12.39
C SER A 35 42.54 -8.80 -12.64
N THR A 36 43.38 -9.44 -11.83
CA THR A 36 44.85 -9.42 -11.96
C THR A 36 45.39 -10.79 -12.38
N PRO A 37 46.46 -10.86 -13.19
CA PRO A 37 47.10 -12.11 -13.56
C PRO A 37 47.55 -12.92 -12.33
N CYS A 38 47.40 -14.24 -12.40
CA CYS A 38 47.69 -15.12 -11.27
C CYS A 38 49.21 -15.27 -11.09
N GLN A 39 49.80 -14.77 -9.99
CA GLN A 39 51.25 -14.88 -9.76
C GLN A 39 51.75 -16.33 -9.54
N SER A 40 50.89 -17.26 -9.11
CA SER A 40 51.27 -18.61 -8.67
C SER A 40 50.32 -19.73 -9.12
N ALA A 41 49.55 -19.52 -10.18
CA ALA A 41 48.60 -20.54 -10.68
C ALA A 41 49.29 -21.54 -11.63
N VAL A 42 48.87 -22.81 -11.54
CA VAL A 42 49.35 -23.89 -12.44
C VAL A 42 48.82 -23.71 -13.86
N LYS A 43 47.62 -23.11 -13.99
CA LYS A 43 47.01 -22.71 -15.26
C LYS A 43 46.25 -21.40 -15.07
N GLN A 44 46.43 -20.49 -16.02
CA GLN A 44 45.70 -19.22 -16.15
C GLN A 44 44.94 -19.25 -17.48
N GLN A 45 43.65 -18.89 -17.45
CA GLN A 45 42.86 -18.66 -18.65
C GLN A 45 42.26 -17.25 -18.57
N ALA A 46 42.63 -16.40 -19.52
CA ALA A 46 41.98 -15.11 -19.72
C ALA A 46 40.57 -15.35 -20.26
N ILE A 47 39.56 -14.79 -19.59
CA ILE A 47 38.21 -14.74 -20.11
C ILE A 47 38.10 -13.44 -20.87
N GLU A 48 38.13 -13.53 -22.20
CA GLU A 48 37.90 -12.39 -23.08
C GLU A 48 36.41 -12.05 -23.04
N ILE A 49 36.08 -10.88 -22.51
CA ILE A 49 34.72 -10.35 -22.57
C ILE A 49 34.55 -9.82 -23.99
N GLN A 50 33.70 -10.50 -24.77
CA GLN A 50 33.45 -10.12 -26.15
C GLN A 50 32.73 -8.76 -26.18
N ASP A 51 33.33 -7.77 -26.83
CA ASP A 51 32.73 -6.45 -27.00
C ASP A 51 31.37 -6.60 -27.70
N SER A 52 30.31 -6.09 -27.06
CA SER A 52 28.96 -6.18 -27.61
C SER A 52 28.82 -5.30 -28.85
N ASP A 53 28.25 -5.84 -29.92
CA ASP A 53 27.96 -5.13 -31.16
C ASP A 53 27.14 -3.85 -30.88
N PRO A 54 27.66 -2.65 -31.18
CA PRO A 54 27.01 -1.39 -30.86
C PRO A 54 25.63 -1.23 -31.52
N HIS A 55 25.37 -1.89 -32.65
CA HIS A 55 24.04 -1.89 -33.27
C HIS A 55 23.01 -2.67 -32.46
N LYS A 56 23.41 -3.81 -31.87
CA LYS A 56 22.53 -4.61 -31.01
C LYS A 56 22.24 -3.89 -29.70
N VAL A 57 23.21 -3.18 -29.15
CA VAL A 57 23.01 -2.37 -27.93
C VAL A 57 21.99 -1.26 -28.20
N ALA A 58 22.09 -0.54 -29.33
CA ALA A 58 21.15 0.52 -29.67
C ALA A 58 19.71 0.00 -29.89
N GLU A 59 19.55 -1.18 -30.50
CA GLU A 59 18.23 -1.78 -30.71
C GLU A 59 17.58 -2.22 -29.38
N GLU A 60 18.36 -2.84 -28.49
CA GLU A 60 17.87 -3.27 -27.17
C GLU A 60 17.59 -2.07 -26.25
N GLU A 61 18.37 -0.99 -26.34
CA GLU A 61 18.08 0.28 -25.66
C GLU A 61 16.77 0.92 -26.13
N ALA A 62 16.50 0.87 -27.44
CA ALA A 62 15.24 1.35 -28.00
C ALA A 62 14.04 0.52 -27.51
N LYS A 63 14.17 -0.82 -27.48
CA LYS A 63 13.14 -1.71 -26.92
C LYS A 63 12.92 -1.45 -25.43
N LEU A 64 13.99 -1.25 -24.66
CA LEU A 64 13.91 -0.93 -23.24
C LEU A 64 13.20 0.40 -23.00
N LYS A 65 13.47 1.41 -23.84
CA LYS A 65 12.81 2.71 -23.76
C LYS A 65 11.31 2.58 -24.07
N ALA A 66 10.94 1.90 -25.15
CA ALA A 66 9.54 1.66 -25.51
C ALA A 66 8.79 0.88 -24.41
N TRP A 67 9.43 -0.13 -23.82
CA TRP A 67 8.84 -0.88 -22.71
C TRP A 67 8.65 -0.02 -21.46
N LYS A 68 9.62 0.84 -21.12
CA LYS A 68 9.50 1.76 -19.98
C LYS A 68 8.34 2.73 -20.18
N GLU A 69 8.20 3.28 -21.38
CA GLU A 69 7.11 4.20 -21.71
C GLU A 69 5.74 3.52 -21.59
N ASP A 70 5.56 2.34 -22.17
CA ASP A 70 4.31 1.55 -22.05
C ASP A 70 4.03 1.17 -20.58
N PHE A 71 5.06 0.74 -19.84
CA PHE A 71 4.92 0.41 -18.42
C PHE A 71 4.47 1.62 -17.60
N THR A 72 5.06 2.80 -17.84
CA THR A 72 4.63 4.04 -17.17
C THR A 72 3.20 4.41 -17.50
N ALA A 73 2.81 4.35 -18.77
CA ALA A 73 1.44 4.67 -19.20
C ALA A 73 0.41 3.71 -18.57
N ARG A 74 0.70 2.41 -18.54
CA ARG A 74 -0.17 1.41 -17.89
C ARG A 74 -0.29 1.67 -16.39
N LYS A 75 0.83 1.95 -15.72
CA LYS A 75 0.83 2.23 -14.28
C LYS A 75 0.02 3.47 -13.95
N GLU A 76 0.15 4.54 -14.73
CA GLU A 76 -0.64 5.76 -14.57
C GLU A 76 -2.14 5.51 -14.79
N ALA A 77 -2.50 4.72 -15.82
CA ALA A 77 -3.88 4.34 -16.06
C ALA A 77 -4.48 3.53 -14.90
N THR A 78 -3.73 2.58 -14.34
CA THR A 78 -4.18 1.81 -13.16
C THR A 78 -4.38 2.69 -11.93
N ILE A 79 -3.44 3.59 -11.64
CA ILE A 79 -3.55 4.52 -10.51
C ILE A 79 -4.77 5.43 -10.67
N LYS A 80 -5.04 5.91 -11.89
CA LYS A 80 -6.20 6.75 -12.17
C LYS A 80 -7.51 5.97 -11.97
N ALA A 81 -7.60 4.75 -12.52
CA ALA A 81 -8.78 3.90 -12.35
C ALA A 81 -9.04 3.55 -10.88
N GLU A 82 -8.00 3.27 -10.10
CA GLU A 82 -8.12 2.98 -8.68
C GLU A 82 -8.61 4.20 -7.88
N LYS A 83 -8.09 5.39 -8.19
CA LYS A 83 -8.56 6.64 -7.57
C LYS A 83 -10.02 6.94 -7.88
N GLU A 84 -10.45 6.74 -9.13
CA GLU A 84 -11.85 6.93 -9.53
C GLU A 84 -12.77 5.92 -8.81
N LEU A 85 -12.35 4.66 -8.72
CA LEU A 85 -13.09 3.63 -7.98
C LEU A 85 -13.19 3.97 -6.49
N GLN A 86 -12.12 4.47 -5.88
CA GLN A 86 -12.14 4.89 -4.49
C GLN A 86 -13.05 6.09 -4.27
N ALA A 87 -13.00 7.10 -5.14
CA ALA A 87 -13.89 8.26 -5.07
C ALA A 87 -15.37 7.85 -5.15
N GLU A 88 -15.71 6.88 -6.00
CA GLU A 88 -17.09 6.39 -6.10
C GLU A 88 -17.53 5.61 -4.86
N ARG A 89 -16.63 4.80 -4.27
CA ARG A 89 -16.88 4.13 -2.99
C ARG A 89 -17.12 5.12 -1.86
N ASP A 90 -16.28 6.15 -1.76
CA ASP A 90 -16.41 7.19 -0.74
C ASP A 90 -17.71 7.98 -0.92
N ARG A 91 -18.06 8.30 -2.17
CA ARG A 91 -19.35 8.92 -2.50
C ARG A 91 -20.52 8.04 -2.05
N ARG A 92 -20.50 6.75 -2.39
CA ARG A 92 -21.57 5.82 -1.99
C ARG A 92 -21.66 5.68 -0.46
N ALA A 93 -20.52 5.54 0.21
CA ALA A 93 -20.46 5.46 1.67
C ALA A 93 -21.02 6.73 2.34
N SER A 94 -20.73 7.90 1.78
CA SER A 94 -21.27 9.18 2.30
C SER A 94 -22.79 9.25 2.19
N VAL A 95 -23.36 8.81 1.07
CA VAL A 95 -24.82 8.80 0.86
C VAL A 95 -25.48 7.79 1.81
N GLU A 96 -24.90 6.60 1.95
CA GLU A 96 -25.42 5.58 2.86
C GLU A 96 -25.38 6.04 4.32
N ALA A 97 -24.31 6.72 4.74
CA ALA A 97 -24.21 7.30 6.08
C ALA A 97 -25.31 8.34 6.34
N LEU A 98 -25.58 9.20 5.35
CA LEU A 98 -26.66 10.20 5.44
C LEU A 98 -28.05 9.56 5.50
N GLN A 99 -28.27 8.49 4.73
CA GLN A 99 -29.53 7.74 4.79
C GLN A 99 -29.72 7.12 6.18
N LYS A 100 -28.69 6.46 6.71
CA LYS A 100 -28.74 5.87 8.05
C LYS A 100 -28.99 6.90 9.15
N SER A 101 -28.41 8.10 9.05
CA SER A 101 -28.70 9.16 10.02
C SER A 101 -30.14 9.65 9.92
N ALA A 102 -30.67 9.82 8.70
CA ALA A 102 -32.06 10.23 8.51
C ALA A 102 -33.05 9.16 9.03
N ASP A 103 -32.77 7.88 8.79
CA ASP A 103 -33.58 6.78 9.31
C ASP A 103 -33.57 6.73 10.84
N TYR A 104 -32.40 6.97 11.46
CA TYR A 104 -32.27 7.03 12.91
C TYR A 104 -33.05 8.20 13.51
N GLU A 105 -32.96 9.39 12.91
CA GLU A 105 -33.74 10.57 13.33
C GLU A 105 -35.25 10.31 13.21
N GLN A 106 -35.68 9.66 12.13
CA GLN A 106 -37.09 9.31 11.94
C GLN A 106 -37.58 8.31 13.00
N GLN A 107 -36.77 7.31 13.34
CA GLN A 107 -37.09 6.35 14.40
C GLN A 107 -37.19 7.05 15.76
N GLN A 108 -36.24 7.92 16.08
CA GLN A 108 -36.25 8.68 17.32
C GLN A 108 -37.51 9.56 17.43
N ALA A 109 -37.85 10.31 16.37
CA ALA A 109 -39.05 11.14 16.34
C ALA A 109 -40.34 10.31 16.52
N PHE A 110 -40.38 9.10 15.98
CA PHE A 110 -41.52 8.20 16.15
C PHE A 110 -41.64 7.68 17.59
N GLU A 111 -40.52 7.34 18.23
CA GLU A 111 -40.51 6.91 19.63
C GLU A 111 -40.90 8.06 20.58
N GLU A 112 -40.38 9.26 20.35
CA GLU A 112 -40.74 10.46 21.12
C GLU A 112 -42.24 10.76 20.99
N LYS A 113 -42.78 10.68 19.76
CA LYS A 113 -44.22 10.83 19.53
C LYS A 113 -45.03 9.79 20.30
N ARG A 114 -44.63 8.52 20.25
CA ARG A 114 -45.31 7.45 20.98
C ARG A 114 -45.33 7.73 22.49
N GLN A 115 -44.23 8.25 23.04
CA GLN A 115 -44.17 8.63 24.46
C GLN A 115 -45.09 9.81 24.79
N ALA A 116 -45.13 10.82 23.93
CA ALA A 116 -46.03 11.97 24.10
C ALA A 116 -47.50 11.57 24.04
N ASP A 117 -47.88 10.74 23.07
CA ASP A 117 -49.25 10.22 22.92
C ASP A 117 -49.67 9.39 24.14
N ALA A 118 -48.76 8.56 24.69
CA ALA A 118 -49.02 7.79 25.91
C ALA A 118 -49.26 8.68 27.14
N LEU A 119 -48.49 9.77 27.28
CA LEU A 119 -48.67 10.74 28.37
C LEU A 119 -50.00 11.51 28.23
N GLU A 120 -50.39 11.84 26.99
CA GLU A 120 -51.67 12.51 26.72
C GLU A 120 -52.85 11.60 27.09
N GLN A 121 -52.80 10.32 26.73
CA GLN A 121 -53.81 9.34 27.13
C GLN A 121 -53.92 9.22 28.66
N GLN A 122 -52.79 9.20 29.37
CA GLN A 122 -52.79 9.20 30.83
C GLN A 122 -53.45 10.45 31.41
N ARG A 123 -53.20 11.63 30.81
CA ARG A 123 -53.86 12.88 31.22
C ARG A 123 -55.37 12.84 30.99
N MET A 124 -55.84 12.21 29.90
CA MET A 124 -57.29 12.08 29.65
C MET A 124 -57.98 11.07 30.57
N GLN A 125 -57.29 9.99 30.96
CA GLN A 125 -57.86 8.97 31.88
C GLN A 125 -57.77 9.36 33.36
N SER A 126 -56.95 10.33 33.74
CA SER A 126 -56.92 10.87 35.10
C SER A 126 -57.99 11.96 35.25
N PRO A 127 -59.12 11.72 35.96
CA PRO A 127 -60.02 12.81 36.32
C PRO A 127 -59.21 13.77 37.19
N ALA A 128 -59.18 15.05 36.78
CA ALA A 128 -58.36 16.09 37.38
C ALA A 128 -58.58 16.19 38.90
N LEU A 129 -57.73 15.50 39.67
CA LEU A 129 -57.40 15.93 41.02
C LEU A 129 -56.45 17.11 40.84
N ILE A 130 -57.04 18.30 40.80
CA ILE A 130 -56.34 19.57 40.98
C ILE A 130 -55.67 19.50 42.36
N LEU A 131 -54.44 19.01 42.41
CA LEU A 131 -53.58 19.20 43.57
C LEU A 131 -53.08 20.64 43.55
N PRO A 132 -53.23 21.40 44.65
CA PRO A 132 -52.69 22.75 44.72
C PRO A 132 -51.18 22.71 44.50
N SER A 133 -50.73 23.63 43.64
CA SER A 133 -49.32 23.94 43.42
C SER A 133 -48.67 24.30 44.75
N TYR A 134 -48.03 23.34 45.39
CA TYR A 134 -47.02 23.62 46.39
C TYR A 134 -45.77 24.03 45.60
N GLY A 135 -45.34 25.28 45.78
CA GLY A 135 -44.14 25.82 45.17
C GLY A 135 -42.93 24.97 45.52
N TYR A 136 -42.58 24.05 44.61
CA TYR A 136 -41.30 23.38 44.66
C TYR A 136 -40.22 24.42 44.35
N GLN A 137 -39.46 24.78 45.38
CA GLN A 137 -38.19 25.45 45.23
C GLN A 137 -37.38 24.72 44.17
N ALA A 138 -36.89 25.48 43.19
CA ALA A 138 -36.02 24.97 42.15
C ALA A 138 -34.85 24.20 42.81
N PRO A 139 -34.53 22.97 42.36
CA PRO A 139 -33.29 22.35 42.76
C PRO A 139 -32.13 23.27 42.35
N PRO A 140 -31.04 23.31 43.13
CA PRO A 140 -29.88 24.12 42.77
C PRO A 140 -29.42 23.75 41.36
N ILE A 141 -29.17 24.78 40.56
CA ILE A 141 -28.54 24.66 39.25
C ILE A 141 -27.20 23.96 39.47
N TYR A 142 -27.13 22.66 39.19
CA TYR A 142 -25.85 22.01 39.05
C TYR A 142 -25.20 22.57 37.79
N PRO A 143 -23.92 22.99 37.85
CA PRO A 143 -23.22 23.46 36.67
C PRO A 143 -23.26 22.36 35.62
N SER A 144 -23.82 22.68 34.47
CA SER A 144 -23.75 21.85 33.27
C SER A 144 -22.28 21.52 33.04
N TYR A 145 -21.93 20.25 33.13
CA TYR A 145 -20.65 19.77 32.63
C TYR A 145 -20.60 20.16 31.16
N THR A 146 -19.80 21.18 30.87
CA THR A 146 -19.36 21.54 29.53
C THR A 146 -18.93 20.25 28.84
N HIS A 147 -19.64 19.89 27.76
CA HIS A 147 -19.13 18.92 26.81
C HIS A 147 -17.69 19.33 26.48
N HIS A 148 -16.74 18.48 26.85
CA HIS A 148 -15.37 18.60 26.38
C HIS A 148 -15.42 18.53 24.86
N ARG A 149 -15.35 19.71 24.24
CA ARG A 149 -15.07 19.87 22.82
C ARG A 149 -13.69 19.28 22.60
N HIS A 150 -13.62 18.02 22.18
CA HIS A 150 -12.38 17.45 21.71
C HIS A 150 -11.97 18.24 20.48
N ASN A 151 -10.95 19.07 20.65
CA ASN A 151 -10.25 19.71 19.57
C ASN A 151 -9.51 18.61 18.80
N ILE A 152 -10.03 18.21 17.63
CA ILE A 152 -9.40 17.26 16.71
C ILE A 152 -8.49 18.01 15.72
N GLN A 153 -8.07 19.26 16.02
CA GLN A 153 -6.94 19.85 15.31
C GLN A 153 -5.64 19.47 16.04
N GLY A 154 -4.96 18.44 15.53
CA GLY A 154 -3.54 18.25 15.84
C GLY A 154 -3.08 16.87 16.30
N LYS A 155 -3.88 15.80 16.17
CA LYS A 155 -3.34 14.43 16.29
C LYS A 155 -3.11 13.85 14.91
N THR A 156 -1.93 14.13 14.36
CA THR A 156 -1.27 13.23 13.41
C THR A 156 -1.31 11.82 13.99
N PHE A 157 -2.12 10.96 13.39
CA PHE A 157 -2.07 9.52 13.66
C PHE A 157 -0.66 9.04 13.31
N PRO A 158 0.06 8.35 14.22
CA PRO A 158 1.19 7.56 13.80
C PRO A 158 0.65 6.48 12.87
N ASN A 159 1.25 6.42 11.68
CA ASN A 159 1.14 5.33 10.74
C ASN A 159 1.40 4.02 11.48
N THR A 160 0.34 3.30 11.87
CA THR A 160 0.45 1.95 12.40
C THR A 160 0.87 1.06 11.24
N GLN A 161 2.17 0.80 11.19
CA GLN A 161 2.73 -0.33 10.47
C GLN A 161 1.96 -1.60 10.84
N GLN A 162 1.53 -2.27 9.77
CA GLN A 162 1.16 -3.67 9.64
C GLN A 162 1.95 -4.60 10.59
N PRO A 163 1.28 -5.62 11.16
CA PRO A 163 1.80 -6.98 10.95
C PRO A 163 0.67 -8.02 10.78
N GLY A 164 0.89 -8.98 9.88
CA GLY A 164 0.13 -10.24 9.90
C GLY A 164 -0.38 -10.68 8.54
N GLN A 165 0.51 -11.23 7.71
CA GLN A 165 0.12 -12.26 6.75
C GLN A 165 -0.47 -13.46 7.51
N PRO A 166 -1.46 -14.17 6.94
CA PRO A 166 -1.54 -15.60 7.06
C PRO A 166 -0.84 -16.25 5.86
N GLU A 167 0.11 -17.15 6.15
CA GLU A 167 0.64 -18.12 5.21
C GLU A 167 -0.51 -18.92 4.54
N PRO A 168 -0.33 -19.37 3.29
CA PRO A 168 -1.22 -20.35 2.70
C PRO A 168 -0.96 -21.72 3.37
N THR A 169 -1.88 -22.16 4.22
CA THR A 169 -1.87 -23.54 4.72
C THR A 169 -2.08 -24.52 3.59
N THR A 170 -1.08 -25.36 3.38
CA THR A 170 -1.09 -26.61 2.60
C THR A 170 -2.25 -27.51 3.05
N GLY A 171 -3.39 -27.39 2.37
CA GLY A 171 -4.50 -28.33 2.47
C GLY A 171 -4.34 -29.41 1.40
N LYS A 172 -3.87 -30.59 1.79
CA LYS A 172 -4.06 -31.82 1.03
C LYS A 172 -5.56 -32.04 0.81
N ASN A 173 -6.05 -31.84 -0.40
CA ASN A 173 -7.16 -32.64 -0.92
C ASN A 173 -6.62 -33.47 -2.07
N LYS A 174 -6.35 -34.72 -1.70
CA LYS A 174 -6.23 -35.84 -2.60
C LYS A 174 -7.66 -36.24 -2.99
N ASP A 175 -7.76 -36.80 -4.19
CA ASP A 175 -8.89 -37.57 -4.73
C ASP A 175 -9.73 -36.83 -5.78
N ASP A 176 -9.32 -37.10 -7.03
CA ASP A 176 -10.15 -37.62 -8.11
C ASP A 176 -11.17 -36.69 -8.78
N ASN A 177 -10.78 -36.09 -9.91
CA ASN A 177 -11.42 -36.54 -11.15
C ASN A 177 -10.55 -36.35 -12.40
N SER A 178 -10.47 -37.45 -13.14
CA SER A 178 -9.85 -37.62 -14.44
C SER A 178 -10.62 -36.89 -15.55
N HIS A 179 -9.95 -36.69 -16.68
CA HIS A 179 -10.40 -36.14 -17.96
C HIS A 179 -10.35 -34.61 -18.11
N THR A 180 -9.28 -34.13 -18.76
CA THR A 180 -9.40 -33.66 -20.15
C THR A 180 -8.03 -33.46 -20.80
N ASN A 181 -7.91 -34.03 -22.00
CA ASN A 181 -6.81 -33.88 -22.94
C ASN A 181 -6.49 -32.41 -23.24
N SER A 182 -5.21 -32.03 -23.21
CA SER A 182 -4.68 -31.19 -24.28
C SER A 182 -3.20 -31.47 -24.49
N ILE A 183 -2.92 -32.01 -25.68
CA ILE A 183 -1.62 -32.29 -26.25
C ILE A 183 -1.08 -30.94 -26.74
N PHE A 184 0.01 -30.45 -26.16
CA PHE A 184 0.82 -29.40 -26.78
C PHE A 184 2.13 -30.02 -27.28
N LYS A 185 2.16 -30.18 -28.61
CA LYS A 185 3.31 -30.59 -29.41
C LYS A 185 4.00 -29.31 -29.89
N TRP A 186 5.28 -29.16 -29.61
CA TRP A 186 6.11 -28.09 -30.18
C TRP A 186 6.85 -28.68 -31.37
N GLU A 187 6.70 -28.04 -32.53
CA GLU A 187 7.65 -28.08 -33.66
C GLU A 187 8.65 -26.93 -33.50
#